data_AF-A0A834I6A6-F1
#
_entry.id   AF-A0A834I6A6-F1
#
_cell.length_a   1.000
_cell.length_b   1.000
_cell.length_c   1.000
_cell.angle_alpha   90.00
_cell.angle_beta   90.00
_cell.angle_gamma   90.00
#
_symmetry.space_group_name_H-M   'P 1'
#
loop_
_entity.id
_entity.type
_entity.pdbx_description
1 polymer ?
#
loop_
_entity_poly.entity_id
_entity_poly.type
_entity_poly.pdbx_seq_one_letter_code
_entity_poly.pdbx_strand_id
1 'polypeptide(L)'
;MSCNYADGLSPYENKGVLGAPESFDSREDVERKCLILTDWIKTAKHVVVHTGAGISTAAGIPDFRGPKGVWTLEKEGKKPDINISFNDAVPTKTHMALKHLIDKQIIHYIVSQNIDGLHLKTGVPRSHLAELHGNMFIGQCDTCDCQFVMPTATCTVGQKELGHFCKREVRGRSCRGKLKDTILDWEADLPEKDLEMSDYQSSIADVNICLGTTLQIVPSGNLPLKCQKYGGKLVIINLQPTKHDKKADLIINTYVDDVLELLMANLNLEIPEYCSEQDPTKHQKPLDVVNWDILKVDIQEFKKRYEELHKEFKDKKALQKKIQVPKKRVKKNENRKELSDITLKKKPRLSRTINTRNQKSNKKISTKKCGDSESDEECFNTTRSK
;
A
#
# COMPACT_ATOMS: atom_id res chain seq x y z
N MET A 1 21.05 13.04 -3.30
CA MET A 1 20.41 12.70 -2.02
C MET A 1 18.98 12.27 -2.29
N SER A 2 18.51 11.15 -1.74
CA SER A 2 17.17 10.61 -1.97
C SER A 2 16.03 11.54 -1.52
N CYS A 3 16.23 12.33 -0.46
CA CYS A 3 15.21 13.26 0.03
C CYS A 3 15.00 14.48 -0.88
N ASN A 4 15.91 14.76 -1.83
CA ASN A 4 15.77 15.92 -2.71
C ASN A 4 14.53 15.84 -3.61
N TYR A 5 14.03 14.62 -3.88
CA TYR A 5 12.76 14.43 -4.56
C TYR A 5 11.62 15.13 -3.83
N ALA A 6 11.52 14.93 -2.51
CA ALA A 6 10.47 15.49 -1.68
C ALA A 6 10.49 17.01 -1.66
N ASP A 7 11.68 17.61 -1.64
CA ASP A 7 11.88 19.06 -1.73
C ASP A 7 11.44 19.64 -3.09
N GLY A 8 11.34 18.81 -4.14
CA GLY A 8 10.96 19.20 -5.51
C GLY A 8 9.47 19.12 -5.82
N LEU A 9 8.65 18.57 -4.91
CA LEU A 9 7.19 18.46 -5.07
C LEU A 9 6.48 19.78 -4.80
N SER A 10 5.30 19.95 -5.39
CA SER A 10 4.41 21.05 -5.03
C SER A 10 3.95 20.93 -3.56
N PRO A 11 3.66 22.06 -2.88
CA PRO A 11 3.10 22.02 -1.54
C PRO A 11 1.78 21.23 -1.51
N TYR A 12 1.64 20.33 -0.53
CA TYR A 12 0.44 19.52 -0.37
C TYR A 12 0.14 19.28 1.11
N GLU A 13 -1.06 19.67 1.54
CA GLU A 13 -1.43 19.64 2.96
C GLU A 13 -1.68 18.23 3.48
N ASN A 14 -2.29 17.36 2.67
CA ASN A 14 -2.74 16.05 3.12
C ASN A 14 -1.71 14.93 2.86
N LYS A 15 -0.73 14.80 3.76
CA LYS A 15 0.30 13.74 3.67
C LYS A 15 -0.15 12.38 4.24
N GLY A 16 -1.39 12.29 4.73
CA GLY A 16 -1.97 11.10 5.35
C GLY A 16 -1.61 10.94 6.83
N VAL A 17 -1.73 9.71 7.34
CA VAL A 17 -1.34 9.34 8.71
C VAL A 17 0.18 9.14 8.76
N LEU A 18 0.84 9.92 9.60
CA LEU A 18 2.30 9.99 9.74
C LEU A 18 2.74 9.48 11.11
N GLY A 19 3.90 8.82 11.19
CA GLY A 19 4.52 8.43 12.45
C GLY A 19 3.69 7.46 13.29
N ALA A 20 2.85 6.63 12.65
CA ALA A 20 2.10 5.60 13.35
C ALA A 20 3.08 4.64 14.07
N PRO A 21 2.72 4.13 15.27
CA PRO A 21 3.60 3.23 16.00
C PRO A 21 3.83 1.94 15.20
N GLU A 22 5.05 1.43 15.29
CA GLU A 22 5.42 0.14 14.72
C GLU A 22 4.98 -1.00 15.66
N SER A 23 4.63 -2.14 15.07
CA SER A 23 4.30 -3.38 15.75
C SER A 23 5.27 -4.46 15.31
N PHE A 24 5.59 -5.38 16.22
CA PHE A 24 6.49 -6.50 15.98
C PHE A 24 5.85 -7.78 16.49
N ASP A 25 5.63 -8.74 15.59
CA ASP A 25 5.22 -10.09 15.93
C ASP A 25 6.37 -10.82 16.67
N SER A 26 6.02 -11.81 17.49
CA SER A 26 7.02 -12.71 18.08
C SER A 26 7.74 -13.51 16.97
N ARG A 27 8.95 -13.98 17.24
CA ARG A 27 9.71 -14.79 16.28
C ARG A 27 8.92 -16.04 15.87
N GLU A 28 8.30 -16.72 16.83
CA GLU A 28 7.48 -17.91 16.60
C GLU A 28 6.26 -17.59 15.73
N ASP A 29 5.62 -16.43 15.93
CA ASP A 29 4.53 -15.98 15.08
C ASP A 29 4.98 -15.64 13.67
N VAL A 30 6.12 -14.98 13.50
CA VAL A 30 6.70 -14.69 12.19
C VAL A 30 6.99 -15.99 11.43
N GLU A 31 7.67 -16.95 12.05
CA GLU A 31 7.99 -18.24 11.43
C GLU A 31 6.71 -18.99 11.01
N ARG A 32 5.72 -19.07 11.91
CA ARG A 32 4.42 -19.69 11.62
C ARG A 32 3.67 -18.99 10.48
N LYS A 33 3.62 -17.66 10.47
CA LYS A 33 2.96 -16.87 9.43
C LYS A 33 3.68 -17.00 8.08
N CYS A 34 5.02 -17.08 8.08
CA CYS A 34 5.82 -17.32 6.87
C CYS A 34 5.56 -18.71 6.27
N LEU A 35 5.32 -19.74 7.09
CA LEU A 35 4.91 -21.06 6.59
C LEU A 35 3.55 -21.01 5.88
N ILE A 36 2.57 -20.28 6.46
CA ILE A 36 1.26 -20.07 5.82
C ILE A 36 1.42 -19.33 4.50
N LEU A 37 2.22 -18.25 4.48
CA LEU A 37 2.52 -17.51 3.26
C LEU A 37 3.16 -18.40 2.19
N THR A 38 4.11 -19.25 2.60
CA THR A 38 4.79 -20.18 1.69
C THR A 38 3.79 -21.16 1.07
N ASP A 39 2.87 -21.73 1.85
CA ASP A 39 1.83 -22.64 1.34
C ASP A 39 0.91 -21.96 0.32
N TRP A 40 0.50 -20.72 0.60
CA TRP A 40 -0.33 -19.95 -0.33
C TRP A 40 0.43 -19.63 -1.62
N ILE A 41 1.72 -19.29 -1.54
CA ILE A 41 2.54 -19.05 -2.73
C ILE A 41 2.73 -20.33 -3.54
N LYS A 42 2.99 -21.48 -2.89
CA LYS A 42 3.18 -22.78 -3.57
C LYS A 42 1.92 -23.26 -4.30
N THR A 43 0.73 -22.90 -3.81
CA THR A 43 -0.55 -23.33 -4.37
C THR A 43 -1.17 -22.32 -5.34
N ALA A 44 -0.72 -21.07 -5.31
CA ALA A 44 -1.15 -20.02 -6.22
C ALA A 44 -0.66 -20.26 -7.65
N LYS A 45 -1.52 -19.94 -8.62
CA LYS A 45 -1.15 -19.91 -10.04
C LYS A 45 -0.63 -18.55 -10.47
N HIS A 46 -1.00 -17.49 -9.75
CA HIS A 46 -0.60 -16.13 -10.07
C HIS A 46 -0.40 -15.32 -8.79
N VAL A 47 0.83 -14.90 -8.53
CA VAL A 47 1.23 -14.12 -7.33
C VAL A 47 1.72 -12.75 -7.74
N VAL A 48 1.17 -11.71 -7.12
CA VAL A 48 1.54 -10.31 -7.40
C VAL A 48 2.00 -9.64 -6.12
N VAL A 49 3.12 -8.92 -6.21
CA VAL A 49 3.68 -8.18 -5.07
C VAL A 49 3.50 -6.69 -5.25
N HIS A 50 3.13 -6.01 -4.18
CA HIS A 50 2.93 -4.56 -4.10
C HIS A 50 3.97 -3.97 -3.16
N THR A 51 4.86 -3.13 -3.67
CA THR A 51 5.98 -2.60 -2.89
C THR A 51 5.83 -1.11 -2.62
N GLY A 52 6.28 -0.68 -1.44
CA GLY A 52 6.43 0.73 -1.07
C GLY A 52 7.77 1.00 -0.40
N ALA A 53 7.95 2.24 0.07
CA ALA A 53 9.26 2.74 0.48
C ALA A 53 9.90 1.95 1.63
N GLY A 54 9.11 1.20 2.41
CA GLY A 54 9.60 0.36 3.50
C GLY A 54 10.62 -0.69 3.05
N ILE A 55 10.57 -1.18 1.80
CA ILE A 55 11.52 -2.18 1.30
C ILE A 55 12.91 -1.61 1.00
N SER A 56 13.04 -0.28 0.94
CA SER A 56 14.28 0.44 0.59
C SER A 56 14.95 1.09 1.81
N THR A 57 14.32 0.99 3.00
CA THR A 57 14.86 1.59 4.24
C THR A 57 16.21 1.00 4.64
N ALA A 58 16.40 -0.32 4.48
CA ALA A 58 17.68 -0.99 4.73
C ALA A 58 18.79 -0.60 3.73
N ALA A 59 18.43 -0.03 2.56
CA ALA A 59 19.40 0.53 1.62
C ALA A 59 19.80 1.99 1.96
N GLY A 60 19.29 2.54 3.07
CA GLY A 60 19.56 3.92 3.47
C GLY A 60 18.68 4.97 2.79
N ILE A 61 17.59 4.56 2.13
CA ILE A 61 16.58 5.47 1.58
C ILE A 61 15.44 5.57 2.61
N PRO A 62 15.18 6.76 3.20
CA PRO A 62 14.12 6.90 4.18
C PRO A 62 12.75 6.63 3.54
N ASP A 63 11.84 6.05 4.31
CA ASP A 63 10.44 5.98 3.91
C ASP A 63 9.75 7.35 4.01
N PHE A 64 8.45 7.38 3.71
CA PHE A 64 7.68 8.62 3.77
C PHE A 64 6.96 8.87 5.10
N ARG A 65 6.43 7.82 5.75
CA ARG A 65 5.44 7.93 6.84
C ARG A 65 5.82 7.17 8.11
N GLY A 66 6.96 6.48 8.08
CA GLY A 66 7.56 5.84 9.25
C GLY A 66 7.85 6.84 10.36
N PRO A 67 8.24 6.37 11.56
CA PRO A 67 8.62 7.25 12.67
C PRO A 67 9.71 8.27 12.29
N LYS A 68 10.61 7.90 11.36
CA LYS A 68 11.66 8.77 10.80
C LYS A 68 11.46 9.06 9.30
N GLY A 69 10.23 8.89 8.81
CA GLY A 69 9.91 9.11 7.40
C GLY A 69 9.99 10.58 7.02
N VAL A 70 10.18 10.84 5.72
CA VAL A 70 10.35 12.20 5.17
C VAL A 70 9.21 13.14 5.60
N TRP A 71 7.96 12.72 5.43
CA TRP A 71 6.78 13.55 5.78
C TRP A 71 6.59 13.68 7.29
N THR A 72 6.91 12.64 8.05
CA THR A 72 6.85 12.66 9.51
C THR A 72 7.81 13.70 10.07
N LEU A 73 9.06 13.69 9.62
CA LEU A 73 10.09 14.63 10.07
C LEU A 73 9.84 16.05 9.57
N GLU A 74 9.37 16.22 8.34
CA GLU A 74 9.02 17.54 7.81
C GLU A 74 7.93 18.22 8.65
N LYS A 75 6.93 17.47 9.12
CA LYS A 75 5.90 17.99 10.04
C LYS A 75 6.48 18.50 11.36
N GLU A 76 7.64 17.98 11.77
CA GLU A 76 8.39 18.41 12.94
C GLU A 76 9.44 19.50 12.62
N GLY A 77 9.53 19.97 11.37
CA GLY A 77 10.56 20.91 10.93
C GLY A 77 11.96 20.29 10.82
N LYS A 78 12.05 18.96 10.69
CA LYS A 78 13.30 18.18 10.60
C LYS A 78 13.45 17.54 9.23
N LYS A 79 14.65 17.02 8.95
CA LYS A 79 14.94 16.20 7.76
C LYS A 79 15.51 14.84 8.20
N PRO A 80 15.38 13.78 7.39
CA PRO A 80 16.01 12.49 7.69
C PRO A 80 17.54 12.59 7.76
N ASP A 81 18.13 11.96 8.77
CA ASP A 81 19.59 11.90 8.95
C ASP A 81 20.27 11.00 7.90
N ILE A 82 19.62 9.89 7.55
CA ILE A 82 20.08 8.94 6.53
C ILE A 82 19.43 9.31 5.20
N ASN A 83 20.26 9.52 4.18
CA ASN A 83 19.81 10.08 2.91
C ASN A 83 20.79 9.72 1.79
N ILE A 84 20.95 8.43 1.50
CA ILE A 84 21.84 7.98 0.43
C ILE A 84 21.40 8.57 -0.93
N SER A 85 22.34 8.77 -1.86
CA SER A 85 21.97 9.13 -3.23
C SER A 85 21.29 7.96 -3.93
N PHE A 86 20.25 8.21 -4.74
CA PHE A 86 19.65 7.18 -5.58
C PHE A 86 20.68 6.50 -6.50
N ASN A 87 21.71 7.23 -6.97
CA ASN A 87 22.78 6.66 -7.81
C ASN A 87 23.60 5.59 -7.10
N ASP A 88 23.78 5.74 -5.78
CA ASP A 88 24.69 4.94 -4.95
C ASP A 88 23.95 3.86 -4.16
N ALA A 89 22.64 4.02 -3.94
CA ALA A 89 21.81 3.01 -3.31
C ALA A 89 21.83 1.70 -4.09
N VAL A 90 21.99 0.60 -3.36
CA VAL A 90 21.98 -0.77 -3.90
C VAL A 90 20.71 -1.50 -3.47
N PRO A 91 20.21 -2.45 -4.28
CA PRO A 91 19.05 -3.26 -3.91
C PRO A 91 19.21 -3.99 -2.57
N THR A 92 18.15 -4.02 -1.77
CA THR A 92 18.11 -4.77 -0.50
C THR A 92 17.93 -6.28 -0.74
N LYS A 93 18.02 -7.08 0.32
CA LYS A 93 17.73 -8.52 0.25
C LYS A 93 16.32 -8.80 -0.26
N THR A 94 15.33 -8.00 0.17
CA THR A 94 13.96 -8.07 -0.36
C THR A 94 13.94 -7.88 -1.89
N HIS A 95 14.64 -6.88 -2.43
CA HIS A 95 14.68 -6.67 -3.89
C HIS A 95 15.30 -7.86 -4.62
N MET A 96 16.43 -8.37 -4.14
CA MET A 96 17.12 -9.51 -4.74
C MET A 96 16.31 -10.80 -4.65
N ALA A 97 15.61 -11.03 -3.54
CA ALA A 97 14.68 -12.15 -3.37
C ALA A 97 13.52 -12.05 -4.38
N LEU A 98 12.90 -10.88 -4.52
CA LEU A 98 11.83 -10.67 -5.49
C LEU A 98 12.30 -10.90 -6.93
N LYS A 99 13.48 -10.42 -7.31
CA LYS A 99 14.08 -10.73 -8.61
C LYS A 99 14.24 -12.22 -8.82
N HIS A 100 14.79 -12.94 -7.84
CA HIS A 100 14.96 -14.39 -7.96
C HIS A 100 13.64 -15.15 -8.05
N LEU A 101 12.62 -14.72 -7.30
CA LEU A 101 11.29 -15.31 -7.34
C LEU A 101 10.56 -15.05 -8.67
N ILE A 102 10.81 -13.91 -9.33
CA ILE A 102 10.38 -13.65 -10.71
C ILE A 102 11.07 -14.61 -11.68
N ASP A 103 12.39 -14.80 -11.56
CA ASP A 103 13.15 -15.71 -12.44
C ASP A 103 12.69 -17.16 -12.32
N LYS A 104 12.25 -17.55 -11.12
CA LYS A 104 11.66 -18.87 -10.84
C LYS A 104 10.16 -18.95 -11.17
N GLN A 105 9.55 -17.88 -11.66
CA GLN A 105 8.11 -17.77 -11.96
C GLN A 105 7.22 -18.10 -10.75
N ILE A 106 7.71 -17.84 -9.54
CA ILE A 106 6.94 -17.99 -8.29
C ILE A 106 6.14 -16.72 -8.05
N ILE A 107 6.80 -15.57 -8.19
CA ILE A 107 6.12 -14.27 -8.31
C ILE A 107 5.98 -13.97 -9.80
N HIS A 108 4.87 -13.36 -10.18
CA HIS A 108 4.52 -13.14 -11.59
C HIS A 108 4.58 -11.67 -11.98
N TYR A 109 4.35 -10.76 -11.02
CA TYR A 109 4.35 -9.33 -11.29
C TYR A 109 4.64 -8.53 -10.02
N ILE A 110 5.32 -7.39 -10.17
CA ILE A 110 5.58 -6.41 -9.13
C ILE A 110 4.89 -5.10 -9.50
N VAL A 111 4.08 -4.59 -8.58
CA VAL A 111 3.49 -3.24 -8.63
C VAL A 111 4.22 -2.39 -7.60
N SER A 112 4.97 -1.39 -8.03
CA SER A 112 5.74 -0.53 -7.13
C SER A 112 5.21 0.89 -7.07
N GLN A 113 5.23 1.44 -5.86
CA GLN A 113 5.06 2.87 -5.58
C GLN A 113 6.42 3.58 -5.45
N ASN A 114 7.53 2.84 -5.51
CA ASN A 114 8.85 3.40 -5.29
C ASN A 114 9.37 4.04 -6.56
N ILE A 115 10.01 5.20 -6.39
CA ILE A 115 10.70 5.91 -7.47
C ILE A 115 12.20 5.64 -7.48
N ASP A 116 12.73 4.96 -6.46
CA ASP A 116 14.17 4.80 -6.20
C ASP A 116 14.94 4.03 -7.29
N GLY A 117 14.22 3.32 -8.16
CA GLY A 117 14.78 2.53 -9.25
C GLY A 117 15.45 1.22 -8.81
N LEU A 118 15.35 0.81 -7.54
CA LEU A 118 16.07 -0.37 -7.06
C LEU A 118 15.55 -1.67 -7.69
N HIS A 119 14.26 -1.79 -8.01
CA HIS A 119 13.74 -2.92 -8.79
C HIS A 119 14.38 -2.99 -10.19
N LEU A 120 14.46 -1.85 -10.90
CA LEU A 120 15.16 -1.74 -12.18
C LEU A 120 16.63 -2.19 -12.03
N LYS A 121 17.34 -1.73 -10.99
CA LYS A 121 18.75 -2.07 -10.76
C LYS A 121 19.01 -3.56 -10.51
N THR A 122 18.03 -4.30 -9.98
CA THR A 122 18.16 -5.78 -9.89
C THR A 122 18.10 -6.49 -11.24
N GLY A 123 17.72 -5.78 -12.31
CA GLY A 123 17.47 -6.36 -13.62
C GLY A 123 16.12 -7.06 -13.74
N VAL A 124 15.14 -6.79 -12.86
CA VAL A 124 13.75 -7.25 -13.08
C VAL A 124 13.30 -6.78 -14.47
N PRO A 125 12.82 -7.68 -15.34
CA PRO A 125 12.37 -7.27 -16.67
C PRO A 125 11.15 -6.35 -16.56
N ARG A 126 11.10 -5.32 -17.40
CA ARG A 126 10.00 -4.36 -17.45
C ARG A 126 8.62 -5.02 -17.64
N SER A 127 8.55 -6.15 -18.33
CA SER A 127 7.31 -6.93 -18.52
C SER A 127 6.74 -7.53 -17.22
N HIS A 128 7.49 -7.49 -16.11
CA HIS A 128 7.09 -7.98 -14.79
C HIS A 128 7.01 -6.89 -13.71
N LEU A 129 7.13 -5.62 -14.09
CA LEU A 129 7.20 -4.49 -13.16
C LEU A 129 6.29 -3.36 -13.64
N ALA A 130 5.48 -2.81 -12.75
CA ALA A 130 4.81 -1.51 -12.92
C ALA A 130 5.37 -0.48 -11.92
N GLU A 131 5.63 0.73 -12.40
CA GLU A 131 6.22 1.83 -11.63
C GLU A 131 5.21 2.98 -11.56
N LEU A 132 4.28 2.88 -10.61
CA LEU A 132 3.08 3.72 -10.59
C LEU A 132 3.37 5.20 -10.31
N HIS A 133 4.47 5.52 -9.65
CA HIS A 133 4.83 6.89 -9.26
C HIS A 133 6.04 7.43 -10.03
N GLY A 134 6.44 6.72 -11.09
CA GLY A 134 7.65 7.01 -11.87
C GLY A 134 8.89 6.31 -11.33
N ASN A 135 10.03 6.60 -11.96
CA ASN A 135 11.34 6.09 -11.57
C ASN A 135 12.41 7.14 -11.87
N MET A 136 13.30 7.39 -10.90
CA MET A 136 14.34 8.40 -10.96
C MET A 136 15.30 8.21 -12.14
N PHE A 137 15.40 6.99 -12.69
CA PHE A 137 16.29 6.63 -13.78
C PHE A 137 15.58 6.53 -15.13
N ILE A 138 14.32 6.93 -15.27
CA ILE A 138 13.58 6.79 -16.52
C ILE A 138 13.28 8.14 -17.16
N GLY A 139 13.66 8.28 -18.42
CA GLY A 139 13.27 9.40 -19.28
C GLY A 139 12.18 8.98 -20.26
N GLN A 140 11.08 9.74 -20.34
CA GLN A 140 9.97 9.52 -21.27
C GLN A 140 9.92 10.59 -22.35
N CYS A 141 9.77 10.17 -23.61
CA CYS A 141 9.62 11.09 -24.73
C CYS A 141 8.24 11.76 -24.73
N ASP A 142 8.21 13.09 -24.82
CA ASP A 142 6.98 13.91 -24.89
C ASP A 142 6.20 13.79 -26.20
N THR A 143 6.77 13.14 -27.21
CA THR A 143 6.20 13.05 -28.57
C THR A 143 5.73 11.65 -28.92
N CYS A 144 6.44 10.60 -28.47
CA CYS A 144 6.12 9.21 -28.82
C CYS A 144 5.93 8.28 -27.63
N ASP A 145 6.02 8.81 -26.40
CA ASP A 145 5.85 8.10 -25.13
C ASP A 145 6.83 6.97 -24.85
N CYS A 146 7.84 6.75 -25.71
CA CYS A 146 8.88 5.77 -25.43
C CYS A 146 9.69 6.15 -24.20
N GLN A 147 9.91 5.17 -23.34
CA GLN A 147 10.69 5.26 -22.12
C GLN A 147 12.09 4.66 -22.30
N PHE A 148 13.08 5.29 -21.69
CA PHE A 148 14.48 4.87 -21.74
C PHE A 148 15.10 4.87 -20.35
N VAL A 149 15.92 3.87 -20.06
CA VAL A 149 16.74 3.87 -18.85
C VAL A 149 17.90 4.85 -19.03
N MET A 150 18.04 5.73 -18.05
CA MET A 150 19.08 6.74 -17.92
C MET A 150 20.17 6.24 -16.97
N PRO A 151 21.44 6.58 -17.20
CA PRO A 151 22.55 6.10 -16.37
C PRO A 151 22.63 6.79 -14.99
N THR A 152 21.90 7.89 -14.82
CA THR A 152 21.90 8.69 -13.59
C THR A 152 20.49 9.09 -13.21
N ALA A 153 20.21 9.11 -11.91
CA ALA A 153 18.97 9.63 -11.37
C ALA A 153 18.73 11.09 -11.79
N THR A 154 17.50 11.41 -12.17
CA THR A 154 17.07 12.78 -12.47
C THR A 154 17.19 13.69 -11.24
N CYS A 155 17.33 14.99 -11.49
CA CYS A 155 17.24 16.04 -10.48
C CYS A 155 15.91 16.80 -10.51
N THR A 156 14.99 16.42 -11.40
CA THR A 156 13.69 17.06 -11.60
C THR A 156 12.53 16.21 -11.10
N VAL A 157 11.41 16.88 -10.87
CA VAL A 157 10.14 16.32 -10.39
C VAL A 157 8.99 17.01 -11.11
N GLY A 158 7.95 16.25 -11.45
CA GLY A 158 6.76 16.77 -12.11
C GLY A 158 6.88 16.78 -13.63
N GLN A 159 7.48 15.74 -14.21
CA GLN A 159 7.55 15.51 -15.65
C GLN A 159 8.20 16.67 -16.44
N LYS A 160 9.32 17.18 -15.91
CA LYS A 160 10.09 18.29 -16.50
C LYS A 160 11.11 17.78 -17.51
N GLU A 161 11.50 18.64 -18.46
CA GLU A 161 12.48 18.31 -19.51
C GLU A 161 13.86 17.98 -18.91
N LEU A 162 14.49 16.91 -19.41
CA LEU A 162 15.81 16.42 -18.97
C LEU A 162 16.98 16.97 -19.81
N GLY A 163 16.70 17.73 -20.87
CA GLY A 163 17.72 18.19 -21.82
C GLY A 163 18.25 17.11 -22.76
N HIS A 164 17.60 15.94 -22.83
CA HIS A 164 17.93 14.85 -23.74
C HIS A 164 16.87 14.69 -24.83
N PHE A 165 17.27 14.21 -26.01
CA PHE A 165 16.36 13.89 -27.10
C PHE A 165 16.03 12.39 -27.12
N CYS A 166 14.84 12.09 -27.65
CA CYS A 166 14.36 10.74 -27.83
C CYS A 166 15.29 9.92 -28.72
N LYS A 167 15.73 8.77 -28.20
CA LYS A 167 16.61 7.82 -28.90
C LYS A 167 15.85 6.86 -29.83
N ARG A 168 14.53 6.97 -29.93
CA ARG A 168 13.70 6.11 -30.79
C ARG A 168 13.93 6.45 -32.26
N GLU A 169 14.18 5.41 -33.05
CA GLU A 169 14.24 5.49 -34.50
C GLU A 169 13.23 4.54 -35.15
N VAL A 170 12.48 5.04 -36.13
CA VAL A 170 11.52 4.23 -36.90
C VAL A 170 11.82 4.40 -38.38
N ARG A 171 12.22 3.30 -39.03
CA ARG A 171 12.55 3.28 -40.46
C ARG A 171 13.58 4.36 -40.84
N GLY A 172 14.63 4.50 -40.04
CA GLY A 172 15.71 5.47 -40.25
C GLY A 172 15.35 6.93 -39.95
N ARG A 173 14.19 7.20 -39.33
CA ARG A 173 13.80 8.54 -38.88
C ARG A 173 13.76 8.59 -37.36
N SER A 174 14.59 9.45 -36.77
CA SER A 174 14.61 9.71 -35.34
C SER A 174 13.39 10.53 -34.91
N CYS A 175 12.81 10.24 -33.74
CA CYS A 175 11.61 10.91 -33.24
C CYS A 175 11.81 12.41 -32.98
N ARG A 176 13.02 12.82 -32.54
CA ARG A 176 13.40 14.19 -32.14
C ARG A 176 12.58 14.83 -31.00
N GLY A 177 11.66 14.09 -30.37
CA GLY A 177 10.98 14.54 -29.15
C GLY A 177 11.95 14.72 -28.00
N LYS A 178 11.54 15.47 -26.98
CA LYS A 178 12.38 15.71 -25.80
C LYS A 178 12.03 14.73 -24.69
N LEU A 179 13.04 14.30 -23.94
CA LEU A 179 12.83 13.45 -22.78
C LEU A 179 12.46 14.30 -21.56
N LYS A 180 11.47 13.83 -20.82
CA LYS A 180 11.03 14.35 -19.52
C LYS A 180 11.26 13.30 -18.44
N ASP A 181 11.40 13.71 -17.18
CA ASP A 181 11.33 12.76 -16.07
C ASP A 181 9.95 12.10 -15.99
N THR A 182 9.88 10.95 -15.33
CA THR A 182 8.62 10.22 -15.11
C THR A 182 8.03 10.46 -13.72
N ILE A 183 8.63 11.33 -12.93
CA ILE A 183 8.32 11.50 -11.53
C ILE A 183 7.05 12.35 -11.40
N LEU A 184 6.06 11.79 -10.70
CA LEU A 184 4.77 12.45 -10.51
C LEU A 184 4.85 13.54 -9.44
N ASP A 185 4.15 14.65 -9.69
CA ASP A 185 3.74 15.58 -8.63
C ASP A 185 2.36 15.17 -8.09
N TRP A 186 1.88 15.81 -7.02
CA TRP A 186 0.68 15.38 -6.29
C TRP A 186 -0.61 15.29 -7.13
N GLU A 187 -0.78 16.20 -8.08
CA GLU A 187 -1.98 16.28 -8.94
C GLU A 187 -1.79 15.57 -10.29
N ALA A 188 -0.63 14.95 -10.52
CA ALA A 188 -0.38 14.23 -11.77
C ALA A 188 -1.13 12.89 -11.81
N ASP A 189 -1.66 12.57 -12.99
CA ASP A 189 -2.23 11.25 -13.25
C ASP A 189 -1.16 10.16 -13.22
N LEU A 190 -1.54 8.96 -12.76
CA LEU A 190 -0.67 7.79 -12.84
C LEU A 190 -0.46 7.37 -14.30
N PRO A 191 0.71 6.80 -14.65
CA PRO A 191 0.97 6.29 -16.00
C PRO A 191 -0.05 5.21 -16.38
N GLU A 192 -0.81 5.47 -17.46
CA GLU A 192 -1.96 4.65 -17.87
C GLU A 192 -1.58 3.17 -18.07
N LYS A 193 -0.51 2.89 -18.82
CA LYS A 193 -0.07 1.51 -19.10
C LYS A 193 0.29 0.74 -17.84
N ASP A 194 1.01 1.38 -16.92
CA ASP A 194 1.41 0.79 -15.64
C ASP A 194 0.19 0.55 -14.75
N LEU A 195 -0.75 1.49 -14.71
CA LEU A 195 -1.98 1.38 -13.93
C LEU A 195 -2.90 0.28 -14.48
N GLU A 196 -3.09 0.21 -15.80
CA GLU A 196 -3.89 -0.85 -16.45
C GLU A 196 -3.30 -2.23 -16.19
N MET A 197 -2.00 -2.41 -16.41
CA MET A 197 -1.31 -3.65 -16.10
C MET A 197 -1.47 -4.01 -14.62
N SER A 198 -1.28 -3.05 -13.72
CA SER A 198 -1.42 -3.28 -12.30
C SER A 198 -2.85 -3.68 -11.91
N ASP A 199 -3.88 -3.07 -12.52
CA ASP A 199 -5.28 -3.43 -12.27
C ASP A 199 -5.59 -4.86 -12.73
N TYR A 200 -5.17 -5.24 -13.94
CA TYR A 200 -5.37 -6.59 -14.46
C TYR A 200 -4.62 -7.63 -13.64
N GLN A 201 -3.32 -7.43 -13.41
CA GLN A 201 -2.46 -8.33 -12.65
C GLN A 201 -3.00 -8.54 -11.23
N SER A 202 -3.33 -7.45 -10.53
CA SER A 202 -3.85 -7.51 -9.16
C SER A 202 -5.24 -8.14 -9.08
N SER A 203 -6.05 -8.00 -10.13
CA SER A 203 -7.38 -8.61 -10.19
C SER A 203 -7.32 -10.12 -10.39
N ILE A 204 -6.42 -10.60 -11.25
CA ILE A 204 -6.30 -12.03 -11.57
C ILE A 204 -5.46 -12.82 -10.57
N ALA A 205 -4.72 -12.14 -9.69
CA ALA A 205 -3.88 -12.77 -8.69
C ALA A 205 -4.69 -13.66 -7.74
N ASP A 206 -4.15 -14.84 -7.44
CA ASP A 206 -4.65 -15.69 -6.36
C ASP A 206 -4.15 -15.17 -5.00
N VAL A 207 -2.98 -14.52 -4.99
CA VAL A 207 -2.38 -13.90 -3.81
C VAL A 207 -1.77 -12.56 -4.20
N ASN A 208 -2.24 -11.48 -3.59
CA ASN A 208 -1.56 -10.19 -3.57
C ASN A 208 -0.79 -10.03 -2.25
N ILE A 209 0.49 -9.65 -2.32
CA ILE A 209 1.36 -9.47 -1.16
C ILE A 209 1.85 -8.02 -1.11
N CYS A 210 1.52 -7.28 -0.05
CA CYS A 210 2.00 -5.92 0.17
C CYS A 210 3.25 -5.93 1.05
N LEU A 211 4.34 -5.28 0.61
CA LEU A 211 5.61 -5.17 1.32
C LEU A 211 5.95 -3.70 1.55
N GLY A 212 6.10 -3.29 2.81
CA GLY A 212 6.65 -1.98 3.16
C GLY A 212 5.82 -0.79 2.65
N THR A 213 4.50 -0.91 2.59
CA THR A 213 3.59 0.15 2.17
C THR A 213 2.43 0.32 3.14
N THR A 214 2.09 1.57 3.47
CA THR A 214 0.93 1.89 4.32
C THR A 214 -0.39 1.93 3.55
N LEU A 215 -0.36 1.74 2.23
CA LEU A 215 -1.52 1.67 1.33
C LEU A 215 -2.43 2.91 1.36
N GLN A 216 -1.87 4.08 1.73
CA GLN A 216 -2.66 5.30 1.91
C GLN A 216 -2.99 6.01 0.58
N ILE A 217 -2.06 5.97 -0.38
CA ILE A 217 -2.19 6.62 -1.68
C ILE A 217 -3.11 5.81 -2.58
N VAL A 218 -4.05 6.49 -3.24
CA VAL A 218 -5.06 5.90 -4.14
C VAL A 218 -4.79 6.44 -5.55
N PRO A 219 -4.89 5.61 -6.60
CA PRO A 219 -5.44 4.24 -6.63
C PRO A 219 -4.47 3.14 -6.19
N SER A 220 -3.16 3.38 -6.11
CA SER A 220 -2.13 2.35 -5.88
C SER A 220 -2.42 1.43 -4.68
N GLY A 221 -2.74 2.00 -3.52
CA GLY A 221 -3.04 1.25 -2.29
C GLY A 221 -4.31 0.40 -2.35
N ASN A 222 -5.24 0.69 -3.27
CA ASN A 222 -6.46 -0.11 -3.44
C ASN A 222 -6.27 -1.30 -4.39
N LEU A 223 -5.22 -1.32 -5.21
CA LEU A 223 -4.99 -2.37 -6.21
C LEU A 223 -4.88 -3.78 -5.59
N PRO A 224 -4.18 -4.01 -4.46
CA PRO A 224 -4.11 -5.33 -3.82
C PRO A 224 -5.48 -5.93 -3.46
N LEU A 225 -6.51 -5.10 -3.26
CA LEU A 225 -7.86 -5.54 -2.89
C LEU A 225 -8.62 -6.18 -4.06
N LYS A 226 -8.16 -5.97 -5.30
CA LYS A 226 -8.91 -6.33 -6.51
C LYS A 226 -9.13 -7.83 -6.63
N CYS A 227 -8.18 -8.65 -6.20
CA CYS A 227 -8.28 -10.12 -6.22
C CYS A 227 -9.39 -10.66 -5.33
N GLN A 228 -9.73 -9.98 -4.22
CA GLN A 228 -10.65 -10.52 -3.21
C GLN A 228 -12.05 -10.73 -3.77
N LYS A 229 -12.46 -9.89 -4.72
CA LYS A 229 -13.71 -10.05 -5.47
C LYS A 229 -13.79 -11.40 -6.20
N TYR A 230 -12.65 -11.93 -6.62
CA TYR A 230 -12.51 -13.18 -7.37
C TYR A 230 -12.06 -14.36 -6.50
N GLY A 231 -11.95 -14.16 -5.18
CA GLY A 231 -11.57 -15.20 -4.22
C GLY A 231 -10.07 -15.27 -3.92
N GLY A 232 -9.26 -14.36 -4.48
CA GLY A 232 -7.84 -14.27 -4.15
C GLY A 232 -7.60 -13.68 -2.75
N LYS A 233 -6.42 -13.93 -2.21
CA LYS A 233 -6.00 -13.54 -0.86
C LYS A 233 -5.17 -12.27 -0.84
N LEU A 234 -5.25 -11.53 0.25
CA LEU A 234 -4.42 -10.36 0.53
C LEU A 234 -3.50 -10.61 1.72
N VAL A 235 -2.20 -10.47 1.50
CA VAL A 235 -1.17 -10.52 2.54
C VAL A 235 -0.58 -9.12 2.73
N ILE A 236 -0.39 -8.69 3.97
CA ILE A 236 0.25 -7.41 4.29
C ILE A 236 1.44 -7.64 5.22
N ILE A 237 2.62 -7.20 4.79
CA ILE A 237 3.86 -7.26 5.55
C ILE A 237 4.36 -5.84 5.73
N ASN A 238 4.14 -5.30 6.94
CA ASN A 238 4.48 -3.92 7.26
C ASN A 238 4.64 -3.74 8.77
N LEU A 239 5.58 -2.89 9.19
CA LEU A 239 5.77 -2.56 10.61
C LEU A 239 4.63 -1.70 11.17
N GLN A 240 4.15 -0.73 10.39
CA GLN A 240 3.06 0.16 10.78
C GLN A 240 1.69 -0.40 10.35
N PRO A 241 0.59 0.01 11.01
CA PRO A 241 -0.76 -0.23 10.50
C PRO A 241 -0.94 0.31 9.08
N THR A 242 -1.73 -0.40 8.27
CA THR A 242 -2.05 0.02 6.90
C THR A 242 -3.52 0.40 6.77
N LYS A 243 -3.86 1.12 5.70
CA LYS A 243 -5.25 1.48 5.38
C LYS A 243 -6.17 0.26 5.23
N HIS A 244 -5.63 -0.94 5.00
CA HIS A 244 -6.39 -2.12 4.58
C HIS A 244 -6.21 -3.34 5.46
N ASP A 245 -5.65 -3.21 6.67
CA ASP A 245 -5.43 -4.31 7.61
C ASP A 245 -6.70 -5.15 7.84
N LYS A 246 -7.87 -4.51 8.01
CA LYS A 246 -9.16 -5.19 8.21
C LYS A 246 -9.61 -6.08 7.05
N LYS A 247 -8.98 -5.95 5.88
CA LYS A 247 -9.27 -6.75 4.69
C LYS A 247 -8.21 -7.81 4.43
N ALA A 248 -7.08 -7.80 5.13
CA ALA A 248 -6.02 -8.77 4.90
C ALA A 248 -6.41 -10.17 5.40
N ASP A 249 -6.06 -11.19 4.64
CA ASP A 249 -6.14 -12.60 5.03
C ASP A 249 -4.96 -12.98 5.94
N LEU A 250 -3.82 -12.30 5.82
CA LEU A 250 -2.63 -12.49 6.66
C LEU A 250 -1.91 -11.15 6.85
N ILE A 251 -1.54 -10.84 8.10
CA ILE A 251 -0.70 -9.69 8.44
C ILE A 251 0.54 -10.19 9.16
N ILE A 252 1.72 -9.78 8.70
CA ILE A 252 3.01 -10.05 9.34
C ILE A 252 3.66 -8.71 9.69
N ASN A 253 3.94 -8.51 10.98
CA ASN A 253 4.51 -7.28 11.49
C ASN A 253 5.97 -7.55 11.88
N THR A 254 6.88 -7.43 10.93
CA THR A 254 8.34 -7.48 11.16
C THR A 254 9.06 -6.86 9.95
N TYR A 255 10.39 -6.85 9.94
CA TYR A 255 11.18 -6.40 8.80
C TYR A 255 10.93 -7.27 7.56
N VAL A 256 10.76 -6.63 6.40
CA VAL A 256 10.50 -7.32 5.14
C VAL A 256 11.65 -8.24 4.74
N ASP A 257 12.91 -7.85 5.01
CA ASP A 257 14.09 -8.67 4.72
C ASP A 257 14.03 -10.00 5.48
N ASP A 258 13.67 -9.99 6.78
CA ASP A 258 13.52 -11.21 7.59
C ASP A 258 12.43 -12.14 7.01
N VAL A 259 11.30 -11.57 6.58
CA VAL A 259 10.20 -12.36 5.97
C VAL A 259 10.64 -12.99 4.66
N LEU A 260 11.34 -12.24 3.80
CA LEU A 260 11.80 -12.74 2.51
C LEU A 260 12.92 -13.77 2.68
N GLU A 261 13.81 -13.63 3.65
CA GLU A 261 14.79 -14.66 4.01
C GLU A 261 14.12 -15.97 4.42
N LEU A 262 13.15 -15.91 5.34
CA LEU A 262 12.40 -17.10 5.78
C LEU A 262 11.59 -17.72 4.63
N LEU A 263 10.96 -16.91 3.79
CA LEU A 263 10.23 -17.39 2.61
C LEU A 263 11.16 -18.11 1.63
N MET A 264 12.31 -17.52 1.33
CA MET A 264 13.31 -18.10 0.43
C MET A 264 13.85 -19.42 0.98
N ALA A 265 14.15 -19.48 2.28
CA ALA A 265 14.54 -20.71 2.97
C ALA A 265 13.45 -21.80 2.89
N ASN A 266 12.18 -21.47 3.14
CA ASN A 266 11.06 -22.42 3.05
C ASN A 266 10.79 -22.91 1.60
N LEU A 267 11.24 -22.16 0.61
CA LEU A 267 11.23 -22.52 -0.81
C LEU A 267 12.50 -23.25 -1.25
N ASN A 268 13.48 -23.42 -0.36
CA ASN A 268 14.83 -23.94 -0.65
C ASN A 268 15.53 -23.14 -1.76
N LEU A 269 15.44 -21.82 -1.70
CA LEU A 269 16.09 -20.88 -2.60
C LEU A 269 17.06 -19.99 -1.83
N GLU A 270 18.20 -19.69 -2.43
CA GLU A 270 19.14 -18.69 -1.92
C GLU A 270 18.80 -17.31 -2.48
N ILE A 271 19.08 -16.25 -1.71
CA ILE A 271 18.96 -14.87 -2.20
C ILE A 271 20.27 -14.54 -2.93
N PRO A 272 20.23 -14.24 -4.25
CA PRO A 272 21.43 -13.89 -4.98
C PRO A 272 21.98 -12.54 -4.50
N GLU A 273 23.31 -12.40 -4.51
CA GLU A 273 23.96 -11.12 -4.26
C GLU A 273 23.73 -10.15 -5.44
N TYR A 274 23.69 -8.86 -5.14
CA TYR A 274 23.59 -7.81 -6.15
C TYR A 274 24.91 -7.71 -6.95
N CYS A 275 24.79 -7.73 -8.28
CA CYS A 275 25.91 -7.63 -9.21
C CYS A 275 25.76 -6.36 -10.06
N SER A 276 26.67 -5.40 -9.88
CA SER A 276 26.62 -4.09 -10.54
C SER A 276 26.76 -4.15 -12.06
N GLU A 277 27.36 -5.23 -12.57
CA GLU A 277 27.54 -5.51 -13.99
C GLU A 277 26.23 -5.86 -14.68
N GLN A 278 25.23 -6.30 -13.91
CA GLN A 278 23.87 -6.61 -14.39
C GLN A 278 22.89 -5.44 -14.17
N ASP A 279 23.31 -4.36 -13.53
CA ASP A 279 22.48 -3.17 -13.30
C ASP A 279 22.27 -2.42 -14.61
N PRO A 280 21.02 -2.33 -15.13
CA PRO A 280 20.74 -1.64 -16.38
C PRO A 280 21.03 -0.13 -16.36
N THR A 281 21.19 0.47 -15.18
CA THR A 281 21.58 1.88 -15.01
C THR A 281 23.10 2.06 -15.07
N LYS A 282 23.89 0.99 -15.02
CA LYS A 282 25.35 1.02 -15.06
C LYS A 282 25.87 0.57 -16.43
N HIS A 283 27.13 0.90 -16.70
CA HIS A 283 27.90 0.43 -17.84
C HIS A 283 27.30 0.66 -19.24
N GLN A 284 26.28 1.52 -19.37
CA GLN A 284 25.75 1.93 -20.66
C GLN A 284 26.82 2.69 -21.46
N LYS A 285 27.16 2.20 -22.64
CA LYS A 285 27.97 2.94 -23.62
C LYS A 285 27.15 4.12 -24.16
N PRO A 286 27.79 5.18 -24.69
CA PRO A 286 27.07 6.35 -25.19
C PRO A 286 25.97 6.06 -26.23
N LEU A 287 26.11 4.97 -26.99
CA LEU A 287 25.15 4.54 -28.01
C LEU A 287 24.12 3.52 -27.52
N ASP A 288 24.23 3.04 -26.28
CA ASP A 288 23.31 2.05 -25.76
C ASP A 288 21.93 2.69 -25.54
N VAL A 289 20.91 1.97 -26.01
CA VAL A 289 19.50 2.33 -25.86
C VAL A 289 18.82 1.18 -25.12
N VAL A 290 18.60 1.40 -23.83
CA VAL A 290 17.83 0.47 -23.01
C VAL A 290 16.39 0.97 -22.97
N ASN A 291 15.53 0.36 -23.79
CA ASN A 291 14.10 0.68 -23.81
C ASN A 291 13.44 0.19 -22.51
N TRP A 292 12.49 0.96 -21.99
CA TRP A 292 11.78 0.67 -20.73
C TRP A 292 10.26 0.71 -20.89
N ASP A 293 9.77 0.42 -22.09
CA ASP A 293 8.35 0.45 -22.42
C ASP A 293 7.62 -0.81 -21.93
N ILE A 294 6.40 -0.64 -21.42
CA ILE A 294 5.39 -1.72 -21.41
C ILE A 294 4.86 -1.88 -22.84
N LEU A 295 4.89 -3.11 -23.35
CA LEU A 295 4.40 -3.40 -24.69
C LEU A 295 2.88 -3.51 -24.70
N LYS A 296 2.26 -2.97 -25.76
CA LYS A 296 0.80 -3.05 -25.94
C LYS A 296 0.29 -4.49 -26.01
N VAL A 297 1.12 -5.43 -26.49
CA VAL A 297 0.77 -6.85 -26.56
C VAL A 297 0.60 -7.46 -25.16
N ASP A 298 1.45 -7.08 -24.21
CA ASP A 298 1.37 -7.57 -22.82
C ASP A 298 0.07 -7.07 -22.15
N ILE A 299 -0.26 -5.79 -22.36
CA ILE A 299 -1.52 -5.19 -21.87
C ILE A 299 -2.73 -5.94 -22.43
N GLN A 300 -2.73 -6.21 -23.74
CA GLN A 300 -3.83 -6.92 -24.40
C GLN A 300 -3.98 -8.36 -23.89
N GLU A 301 -2.87 -9.05 -23.63
CA GLU A 301 -2.87 -10.40 -23.07
C GLU A 301 -3.52 -10.42 -21.67
N PHE A 302 -3.06 -9.56 -20.76
CA PHE A 302 -3.57 -9.52 -19.39
C PHE A 302 -5.00 -8.98 -19.31
N LYS A 303 -5.37 -8.04 -20.20
CA LYS A 303 -6.76 -7.62 -20.37
C LYS A 303 -7.66 -8.80 -20.73
N LYS A 304 -7.26 -9.63 -21.68
CA LYS A 304 -8.03 -10.81 -22.09
C LYS A 304 -8.19 -11.79 -20.92
N ARG A 305 -7.11 -12.10 -20.19
CA ARG A 305 -7.17 -12.96 -18.99
C ARG A 305 -8.12 -12.40 -17.93
N TYR A 306 -8.08 -11.09 -17.69
CA TYR A 306 -8.97 -10.42 -16.76
C TYR A 306 -10.45 -10.50 -17.20
N GLU A 307 -10.73 -10.26 -18.49
CA GLU A 307 -12.09 -10.33 -19.05
C GLU A 307 -12.68 -11.74 -18.95
N GLU A 308 -11.87 -12.78 -19.20
CA GLU A 308 -12.24 -14.18 -19.02
C GLU A 308 -12.58 -14.50 -17.56
N LEU A 309 -11.70 -14.14 -16.62
CA LEU A 309 -11.97 -14.29 -15.18
C LEU A 309 -13.25 -13.57 -14.76
N HIS A 310 -13.43 -12.34 -15.25
CA HIS A 310 -14.57 -11.52 -14.91
C HIS A 310 -15.89 -12.11 -15.44
N LYS A 311 -15.85 -12.70 -16.64
CA LYS A 311 -16.98 -13.43 -17.23
C LYS A 311 -17.32 -14.67 -16.39
N GLU A 312 -16.34 -15.49 -16.05
CA GLU A 312 -16.55 -16.67 -15.20
C GLU A 312 -17.15 -16.30 -13.84
N PHE A 313 -16.68 -15.22 -13.23
CA PHE A 313 -17.23 -14.70 -11.98
C PHE A 313 -18.71 -14.31 -12.12
N LYS A 314 -19.07 -13.61 -13.20
CA LYS A 314 -20.46 -13.23 -13.49
C LYS A 314 -21.34 -14.46 -13.67
N ASP A 315 -20.87 -15.46 -14.40
CA ASP A 315 -21.61 -16.70 -14.66
C ASP A 315 -21.82 -17.51 -13.37
N LYS A 316 -20.78 -17.68 -12.55
CA LYS A 316 -20.88 -18.31 -11.21
C LYS A 316 -21.89 -17.58 -10.32
N LYS A 317 -21.84 -16.25 -10.29
CA LYS A 317 -22.77 -15.42 -9.49
C LYS A 317 -24.21 -15.51 -10.01
N ALA A 318 -24.41 -15.58 -11.32
CA ALA A 318 -25.74 -15.76 -11.92
C ALA A 318 -26.31 -17.15 -11.59
N LEU A 319 -25.47 -18.19 -11.63
CA LEU A 319 -25.87 -19.56 -11.26
C LEU A 319 -26.24 -19.65 -9.77
N GLN A 320 -25.43 -19.06 -8.87
CA GLN A 320 -25.74 -18.99 -7.43
C GLN A 320 -27.08 -18.29 -7.17
N LYS A 321 -27.37 -17.18 -7.86
CA LYS A 321 -28.66 -16.49 -7.76
C LYS A 321 -29.84 -17.35 -8.23
N LYS A 322 -29.67 -18.14 -9.29
CA LYS A 322 -30.70 -19.07 -9.79
C LYS A 322 -30.98 -20.20 -8.80
N ILE A 323 -29.95 -20.71 -8.13
CA ILE A 323 -30.08 -21.74 -7.08
C ILE A 323 -30.75 -21.16 -5.82
N GLN A 324 -30.60 -19.86 -5.55
CA GLN A 324 -31.16 -19.17 -4.36
C GLN A 324 -32.59 -18.62 -4.51
N VAL A 325 -33.39 -19.01 -5.52
CA VAL A 325 -34.80 -18.58 -5.70
C VAL A 325 -35.73 -19.28 -4.65
N PRO A 326 -36.75 -18.61 -4.08
CA PRO A 326 -37.04 -18.67 -2.65
C PRO A 326 -37.95 -19.83 -2.21
N LYS A 327 -37.76 -20.30 -0.97
CA LYS A 327 -38.78 -21.07 -0.22
C LYS A 327 -40.10 -20.30 -0.26
N LYS A 328 -41.10 -20.82 -0.97
CA LYS A 328 -42.47 -20.28 -1.03
C LYS A 328 -42.96 -19.99 0.40
N ARG A 329 -43.40 -18.77 0.68
CA ARG A 329 -44.24 -18.45 1.84
C ARG A 329 -45.50 -19.31 1.72
N VAL A 330 -45.64 -20.31 2.58
CA VAL A 330 -46.92 -21.01 2.79
C VAL A 330 -47.90 -20.00 3.38
N LYS A 331 -48.86 -19.53 2.58
CA LYS A 331 -50.01 -18.79 3.09
C LYS A 331 -50.86 -19.77 3.90
N LYS A 332 -50.92 -19.56 5.21
CA LYS A 332 -51.84 -20.27 6.11
C LYS A 332 -53.25 -19.72 5.83
N ASN A 333 -54.07 -20.48 5.10
CA ASN A 333 -55.50 -20.22 4.98
C ASN A 333 -56.16 -20.61 6.30
N GLU A 334 -56.55 -19.64 7.12
CA GLU A 334 -57.48 -19.87 8.22
C GLU A 334 -58.91 -19.62 7.71
N ASN A 335 -59.62 -20.71 7.47
CA ASN A 335 -61.08 -20.72 7.37
C ASN A 335 -61.64 -20.43 8.76
N ARG A 336 -62.23 -19.25 8.98
CA ARG A 336 -63.09 -18.98 10.14
C ARG A 336 -64.53 -18.84 9.65
N LYS A 337 -65.30 -19.90 9.84
CA LYS A 337 -66.76 -19.90 9.73
C LYS A 337 -67.36 -19.06 10.87
N GLU A 338 -68.51 -18.50 10.53
CA GLU A 338 -69.34 -17.54 11.22
C GLU A 338 -70.01 -17.98 12.54
N LEU A 339 -70.50 -16.94 13.24
CA LEU A 339 -71.73 -16.83 14.05
C LEU A 339 -71.77 -17.47 15.45
N SER A 340 -71.81 -16.61 16.49
CA SER A 340 -73.08 -16.27 17.15
C SER A 340 -72.89 -15.22 18.27
N ASP A 341 -73.74 -14.20 18.23
CA ASP A 341 -73.98 -13.19 19.25
C ASP A 341 -74.36 -13.77 20.63
N ILE A 342 -74.13 -12.99 21.69
CA ILE A 342 -75.16 -12.48 22.62
C ILE A 342 -74.51 -11.60 23.69
N THR A 343 -74.93 -10.34 23.68
CA THR A 343 -74.69 -9.27 24.66
C THR A 343 -75.51 -9.50 25.93
N LEU A 344 -75.02 -9.16 27.14
CA LEU A 344 -75.81 -8.55 28.23
C LEU A 344 -74.96 -8.10 29.47
N LYS A 345 -74.98 -6.76 29.67
CA LYS A 345 -75.11 -5.96 30.93
C LYS A 345 -74.01 -5.85 32.03
N LYS A 346 -73.48 -4.61 32.11
CA LYS A 346 -73.47 -3.61 33.22
C LYS A 346 -72.87 -3.93 34.63
N LYS A 347 -71.72 -3.28 34.91
CA LYS A 347 -71.29 -2.39 36.07
C LYS A 347 -71.39 -2.90 37.55
N PRO A 348 -70.73 -2.25 38.56
CA PRO A 348 -69.35 -1.71 38.69
C PRO A 348 -68.67 -1.91 40.10
N ARG A 349 -67.37 -1.52 40.24
CA ARG A 349 -66.60 -1.00 41.42
C ARG A 349 -66.54 -1.75 42.78
N LEU A 350 -65.31 -1.93 43.30
CA LEU A 350 -64.84 -1.68 44.69
C LEU A 350 -63.30 -1.56 44.65
N SER A 351 -62.67 -0.39 44.79
CA SER A 351 -62.25 0.35 46.01
C SER A 351 -61.27 -0.38 46.95
N ARG A 352 -60.05 0.16 47.09
CA ARG A 352 -59.51 0.63 48.38
C ARG A 352 -58.19 1.41 48.22
N THR A 353 -58.27 2.65 48.66
CA THR A 353 -57.22 3.60 49.02
C THR A 353 -56.44 3.10 50.24
N ILE A 354 -55.15 3.44 50.37
CA ILE A 354 -54.55 4.04 51.58
C ILE A 354 -53.25 4.76 51.17
N ASN A 355 -53.04 5.89 51.82
CA ASN A 355 -52.07 6.95 51.57
C ASN A 355 -51.49 7.29 52.95
N THR A 356 -50.16 7.25 53.16
CA THR A 356 -49.44 7.93 54.26
C THR A 356 -47.93 7.88 53.95
N ARG A 357 -47.27 9.01 53.64
CA ARG A 357 -46.68 10.05 54.51
C ARG A 357 -45.27 9.72 55.06
N ASN A 358 -44.30 10.43 54.47
CA ASN A 358 -43.43 11.47 55.07
C ASN A 358 -42.09 11.15 55.78
N GLN A 359 -41.14 12.06 55.46
CA GLN A 359 -39.89 12.52 56.12
C GLN A 359 -38.57 11.94 55.58
N LYS A 360 -37.75 12.67 54.80
CA LYS A 360 -36.95 13.90 55.03
C LYS A 360 -35.90 13.78 56.16
N SER A 361 -34.63 13.74 55.77
CA SER A 361 -33.56 14.50 56.43
C SER A 361 -32.48 14.90 55.41
N ASN A 362 -32.37 16.21 55.23
CA ASN A 362 -31.26 16.94 54.60
C ASN A 362 -30.22 17.24 55.69
N LYS A 363 -28.93 17.27 55.34
CA LYS A 363 -28.01 18.30 55.85
C LYS A 363 -26.76 18.44 54.97
N LYS A 364 -26.71 19.57 54.25
CA LYS A 364 -25.49 20.28 53.83
C LYS A 364 -24.83 20.91 55.06
N ILE A 365 -23.50 20.97 55.11
CA ILE A 365 -22.75 22.10 55.70
C ILE A 365 -21.49 22.35 54.84
N SER A 366 -21.18 23.63 54.66
CA SER A 366 -20.12 24.19 53.84
C SER A 366 -19.06 24.92 54.69
N THR A 367 -17.96 25.29 54.01
CA THR A 367 -17.15 26.54 54.14
C THR A 367 -16.20 26.78 55.32
N LYS A 368 -14.90 27.01 54.98
CA LYS A 368 -14.04 28.23 55.12
C LYS A 368 -12.57 27.79 55.30
N LYS A 369 -11.58 28.21 54.49
CA LYS A 369 -10.85 29.51 54.31
C LYS A 369 -9.92 29.92 55.47
N CYS A 370 -8.76 30.49 55.06
CA CYS A 370 -7.61 31.10 55.77
C CYS A 370 -6.39 30.16 55.88
N GLY A 371 -5.15 30.52 55.57
CA GLY A 371 -4.52 31.81 55.20
C GLY A 371 -3.16 31.93 55.89
N ASP A 372 -2.10 32.20 55.11
CA ASP A 372 -0.76 32.76 55.43
C ASP A 372 0.13 31.95 56.42
N SER A 373 1.46 31.95 56.42
CA SER A 373 2.51 32.90 56.02
C SER A 373 3.90 32.21 56.08
N GLU A 374 4.87 32.69 55.27
CA GLU A 374 6.31 32.92 55.60
C GLU A 374 7.21 31.73 56.05
N SER A 375 8.50 31.60 55.73
CA SER A 375 9.53 32.48 55.16
C SER A 375 10.82 31.68 54.79
N ASP A 376 11.78 32.39 54.19
CA ASP A 376 13.25 32.19 54.15
C ASP A 376 13.86 31.07 53.26
N GLU A 377 14.98 31.25 52.54
CA GLU A 377 15.86 32.38 52.22
C GLU A 377 16.81 31.91 51.08
N GLU A 378 17.19 32.85 50.19
CA GLU A 378 18.52 33.11 49.56
C GLU A 378 19.41 31.94 49.02
N CYS A 379 20.24 32.07 47.97
CA CYS A 379 20.99 33.21 47.43
C CYS A 379 21.63 32.80 46.06
N PHE A 380 21.65 33.73 45.09
CA PHE A 380 22.70 34.10 44.10
C PHE A 380 23.53 33.00 43.35
N ASN A 381 23.87 33.10 42.06
CA ASN A 381 24.37 34.28 41.36
C ASN A 381 24.44 34.13 39.81
N THR A 382 24.46 35.31 39.19
CA THR A 382 24.68 35.76 37.80
C THR A 382 25.88 35.13 37.03
N THR A 383 25.89 35.03 35.69
CA THR A 383 26.31 36.05 34.68
C THR A 383 26.23 35.39 33.29
N ARG A 384 25.50 35.89 32.27
CA ARG A 384 25.74 36.99 31.30
C ARG A 384 27.05 36.94 30.47
N SER A 385 26.83 36.86 29.15
CA SER A 385 27.59 37.45 28.03
C SER A 385 28.93 36.84 27.59
N LYS A 386 28.94 36.29 26.37
CA LYS A 386 29.38 37.01 25.15
C LYS A 386 28.81 36.37 23.90
#